data_AF-I7JXZ4-F1
#
_entry.id   AF-I7JXZ4-F1
#
_cell.length_a   1.000
_cell.length_b   1.000
_cell.length_c   1.000
_cell.angle_alpha   90.00
_cell.angle_beta   90.00
_cell.angle_gamma   90.00
#
_symmetry.space_group_name_H-M   'P 1'
#
loop_
_entity.id
_entity.type
_entity.pdbx_description
1 polymer ?
#
loop_
_entity_poly.entity_id
_entity_poly.type
_entity_poly.pdbx_seq_one_letter_code
_entity_poly.pdbx_strand_id
1 'polypeptide(L)'
;MDNLDSLKQFQELIEIGYEVQFKLNNKRWLVEPDQDAPEFSEKRQLISTEADNLDFIKKFKDTSEFLNYSICGKVIKDSWKEITDIDY
;
A
#
# COMPACT_ATOMS: atom_id res chain seq x y z
N MET A 1 -11.49 -9.70 5.00
CA MET A 1 -10.59 -10.43 4.06
C MET A 1 -11.31 -10.56 2.76
N ASP A 2 -11.25 -9.46 2.02
CA ASP A 2 -11.73 -9.40 0.66
C ASP A 2 -10.63 -9.94 -0.25
N ASN A 3 -10.99 -10.87 -1.13
CA ASN A 3 -10.06 -11.41 -2.11
C ASN A 3 -10.05 -10.47 -3.31
N LEU A 4 -8.95 -9.75 -3.48
CA LEU A 4 -8.66 -9.07 -4.74
C LEU A 4 -8.13 -10.11 -5.73
N ASP A 5 -8.83 -10.25 -6.86
CA ASP A 5 -8.52 -11.21 -7.92
C ASP A 5 -7.33 -10.76 -8.78
N SER A 6 -6.93 -9.48 -8.70
CA SER A 6 -5.86 -8.93 -9.53
C SER A 6 -5.14 -7.72 -8.96
N LEU A 7 -3.89 -7.53 -9.39
CA LEU A 7 -3.12 -6.31 -9.16
C LEU A 7 -3.85 -5.05 -9.62
N LYS A 8 -4.67 -5.15 -10.68
CA LYS A 8 -5.45 -4.03 -11.20
C LYS A 8 -6.50 -3.55 -10.20
N GLN A 9 -7.22 -4.46 -9.55
CA GLN A 9 -8.20 -4.11 -8.52
C GLN A 9 -7.52 -3.47 -7.30
N PHE A 10 -6.35 -3.98 -6.90
CA PHE A 10 -5.55 -3.37 -5.83
C PHE A 10 -5.10 -1.95 -6.18
N GLN A 11 -4.62 -1.75 -7.40
CA GLN A 11 -4.28 -0.42 -7.92
C GLN A 11 -5.50 0.51 -7.92
N GLU A 12 -6.66 0.05 -8.39
CA GLU A 12 -7.90 0.85 -8.46
C GLU A 12 -8.38 1.30 -7.07
N LEU A 13 -8.33 0.43 -6.06
CA LEU A 13 -8.67 0.81 -4.67
C LEU A 13 -7.79 1.96 -4.17
N ILE A 14 -6.49 1.84 -4.38
CA ILE A 14 -5.53 2.87 -3.98
C ILE A 14 -5.77 4.15 -4.78
N GLU A 15 -6.02 4.09 -6.08
CA GLU A 15 -6.31 5.26 -6.92
C GLU A 15 -7.59 6.00 -6.49
N ILE A 16 -8.63 5.26 -6.10
CA ILE A 16 -9.89 5.84 -5.57
C ILE A 16 -9.69 6.44 -4.17
N GLY A 17 -8.60 6.09 -3.49
CA GLY A 17 -8.23 6.64 -2.18
C GLY A 17 -8.73 5.82 -1.00
N TYR A 18 -8.99 4.53 -1.19
CA TYR A 18 -9.26 3.63 -0.07
C TYR A 18 -8.01 3.44 0.80
N GLU A 19 -8.25 3.27 2.09
CA GLU A 19 -7.27 2.76 3.04
C GLU A 19 -7.18 1.24 2.83
N VAL A 20 -6.02 0.73 2.42
CA VAL A 20 -5.84 -0.69 2.16
C VAL A 20 -4.79 -1.25 3.12
N GLN A 21 -5.21 -2.15 4.00
CA GLN A 21 -4.33 -2.95 4.82
C GLN A 21 -3.97 -4.23 4.08
N PHE A 22 -2.70 -4.63 4.14
CA PHE A 22 -2.22 -5.86 3.52
C PHE A 22 -0.97 -6.39 4.22
N LYS A 23 -0.69 -7.67 3.98
CA LYS A 23 0.52 -8.34 4.47
C LYS A 23 1.45 -8.65 3.31
N LEU A 24 2.73 -8.31 3.48
CA LEU A 24 3.81 -8.64 2.55
C LEU A 24 5.08 -8.95 3.33
N ASN A 25 5.76 -10.05 2.99
CA ASN A 25 6.96 -10.53 3.71
C ASN A 25 6.72 -10.70 5.22
N ASN A 26 5.57 -11.25 5.59
CA ASN A 26 5.12 -11.40 6.98
C ASN A 26 4.94 -10.12 7.80
N LYS A 27 5.02 -8.94 7.18
CA LYS A 27 4.76 -7.65 7.82
C LYS A 27 3.46 -7.05 7.31
N ARG A 28 2.73 -6.39 8.21
CA ARG A 28 1.52 -5.65 7.92
C ARG A 28 1.83 -4.22 7.56
N TRP A 29 1.12 -3.77 6.54
CA TRP A 29 1.28 -2.47 5.92
C TRP A 29 -0.10 -1.86 5.69
N LEU A 30 -0.14 -0.54 5.73
CA LEU A 30 -1.30 0.26 5.38
C LEU A 30 -0.87 1.22 4.27
N VAL A 31 -1.59 1.19 3.14
CA VAL A 31 -1.49 2.23 2.13
C VAL A 31 -2.76 3.07 2.16
N GLU A 32 -2.60 4.39 2.25
CA GLU A 32 -3.71 5.33 2.35
C GLU A 32 -3.36 6.66 1.64
N PRO A 33 -4.34 7.56 1.41
CA PRO A 33 -4.06 8.93 0.98
C PRO A 33 -3.07 9.65 1.91
N ASP A 34 -2.17 10.46 1.35
CA ASP A 34 -1.28 11.31 2.14
C ASP A 34 -2.11 12.36 2.91
N GLN A 35 -2.14 12.26 4.25
CA GLN A 35 -2.94 13.14 5.11
C GLN A 35 -2.51 14.61 5.06
N ASP A 36 -1.28 14.91 4.62
CA ASP A 36 -0.79 16.29 4.45
C ASP A 36 -1.05 16.83 3.04
N ALA A 37 -1.64 16.03 2.15
CA ALA A 37 -1.94 16.43 0.78
C ALA A 37 -3.33 17.08 0.66
N PRO A 38 -3.56 17.93 -0.37
CA PRO A 38 -4.89 18.44 -0.66
C PRO A 38 -5.91 17.32 -0.89
N GLU A 39 -7.17 17.61 -0.59
CA GLU A 39 -8.29 16.74 -0.93
C GLU A 39 -8.23 16.39 -2.43
N PHE A 40 -8.47 15.11 -2.76
CA PHE A 40 -8.35 14.55 -4.12
C PHE A 40 -6.92 14.46 -4.70
N SER A 41 -5.88 14.54 -3.88
CA SER A 41 -4.51 14.29 -4.34
C SER A 41 -4.28 12.81 -4.70
N GLU A 42 -3.46 12.57 -5.71
CA GLU A 42 -2.93 11.23 -6.05
C GLU A 42 -1.84 10.75 -5.08
N LYS A 43 -1.36 11.62 -4.18
CA LYS A 43 -0.33 11.28 -3.19
C LYS A 43 -0.80 10.16 -2.26
N ARG A 44 0.11 9.24 -1.99
CA ARG A 44 -0.13 8.08 -1.11
C ARG A 44 0.94 8.01 -0.04
N GLN A 45 0.61 7.38 1.07
CA GLN A 45 1.59 7.00 2.08
C GLN A 45 1.47 5.53 2.43
N LEU A 46 2.62 4.90 2.68
CA LEU A 46 2.75 3.56 3.19
C LEU A 46 3.22 3.64 4.65
N ILE A 47 2.47 3.00 5.52
CA ILE A 47 2.69 2.99 6.97
C ILE A 47 2.94 1.54 7.39
N SER A 48 3.89 1.31 8.28
CA SER A 48 4.05 -0.01 8.91
C SER A 48 3.13 -0.10 10.12
N THR A 49 2.37 -1.19 10.22
CA THR A 49 1.49 -1.44 11.37
C THR A 49 2.07 -2.50 12.32
N GLU A 50 3.35 -2.82 12.15
CA GLU A 50 4.10 -3.73 13.02
C GLU A 50 4.55 -3.01 14.29
N ALA A 51 4.42 -3.67 15.44
CA ALA A 51 4.72 -3.08 16.75
C ALA A 51 6.18 -2.64 16.91
N ASP A 52 7.12 -3.24 16.17
CA ASP A 52 8.55 -2.91 16.18
C ASP A 52 8.94 -1.83 15.16
N ASN A 53 7.97 -1.29 14.40
CA ASN A 53 8.25 -0.39 13.28
C ASN A 53 7.14 0.67 13.05
N LEU A 54 6.38 1.04 14.08
CA LEU A 54 5.25 1.98 13.98
C LEU A 54 5.63 3.38 13.47
N ASP A 55 6.90 3.78 13.59
CA ASP A 55 7.39 5.09 13.13
C ASP A 55 7.65 5.13 11.61
N PHE A 56 7.52 4.00 10.90
CA PHE A 56 7.75 3.97 9.46
C PHE A 56 6.59 4.59 8.70
N ILE A 57 6.88 5.69 7.99
CA ILE A 57 6.00 6.31 7.02
C ILE A 57 6.81 6.61 5.76
N LYS A 58 6.32 6.16 4.61
CA LYS A 58 6.90 6.48 3.31
C LYS A 58 5.85 7.12 2.42
N LYS A 59 6.10 8.36 1.98
CA LYS A 59 5.24 9.10 1.06
C LYS A 59 5.62 8.86 -0.41
N PHE A 60 4.60 8.92 -1.26
CA PHE A 60 4.66 8.73 -2.70
C PHE A 60 3.87 9.82 -3.41
N LYS A 61 4.33 10.21 -4.59
CA LYS A 61 3.67 11.21 -5.44
C LYS A 61 2.34 10.69 -6.02
N ASP A 62 2.28 9.40 -6.30
CA ASP A 62 1.17 8.71 -6.96
C ASP A 62 1.18 7.19 -6.69
N THR A 63 0.12 6.48 -7.10
CA THR A 63 0.00 5.02 -7.00
C THR A 63 1.09 4.29 -7.79
N SER A 64 1.57 4.86 -8.89
CA SER A 64 2.63 4.24 -9.70
C SER A 64 3.95 4.18 -8.94
N GLU A 65 4.33 5.25 -8.26
CA GLU A 65 5.53 5.29 -7.42
C GLU A 65 5.42 4.30 -6.26
N PHE A 66 4.24 4.21 -5.63
CA PHE A 66 3.96 3.19 -4.62
C PHE A 66 4.16 1.76 -5.18
N LEU A 67 3.54 1.41 -6.31
CA LEU A 67 3.62 0.06 -6.88
C LEU A 67 5.04 -0.33 -7.32
N ASN A 68 5.88 0.66 -7.65
CA ASN A 68 7.29 0.46 -8.00
C ASN A 68 8.23 0.52 -6.77
N TYR A 69 7.73 0.81 -5.57
CA TYR A 69 8.52 0.82 -4.35
C TYR A 69 8.97 -0.58 -3.95
N SER A 70 10.15 -0.67 -3.33
CA SER A 70 10.72 -1.94 -2.85
C SER A 70 10.57 -2.09 -1.33
N ILE A 71 9.85 -3.13 -0.91
CA ILE A 71 9.75 -3.55 0.50
C ILE A 71 10.62 -4.79 0.67
N CYS A 72 11.59 -4.74 1.57
CA CYS A 72 12.54 -5.84 1.81
C CYS A 72 13.26 -6.33 0.53
N GLY A 73 13.56 -5.42 -0.40
CA GLY A 73 14.28 -5.74 -1.64
C GLY A 73 13.41 -6.32 -2.77
N LYS A 74 12.09 -6.41 -2.59
CA LYS A 74 11.16 -6.78 -3.68
C LYS A 74 10.21 -5.64 -4.00
N VAL A 75 9.99 -5.41 -5.29
CA VAL A 75 9.04 -4.42 -5.80
C VAL A 75 7.61 -4.88 -5.51
N ILE A 76 6.74 -3.98 -5.04
CA ILE A 76 5.36 -4.31 -4.64
C ILE A 76 4.58 -4.98 -5.78
N LYS A 77 4.55 -4.36 -6.98
CA LYS A 77 3.81 -4.90 -8.13
C LYS A 77 4.30 -6.29 -8.55
N ASP A 78 5.60 -6.55 -8.42
CA ASP A 78 6.22 -7.82 -8.79
C ASP A 78 5.97 -8.89 -7.70
N SER A 79 5.69 -8.44 -6.47
CA SER A 79 5.37 -9.29 -5.31
C SER A 79 3.87 -9.50 -5.12
N TRP A 80 3.02 -9.12 -6.08
CA TRP A 80 1.55 -9.21 -5.97
C TRP A 80 1.07 -10.56 -5.46
N LYS A 81 1.64 -11.66 -5.99
CA LYS A 81 1.26 -13.03 -5.60
C LYS A 81 1.61 -13.40 -4.15
N GLU A 82 2.44 -12.60 -3.50
CA GLU A 82 2.87 -12.75 -2.11
C GLU A 82 2.09 -11.82 -1.16
N ILE A 83 1.30 -10.89 -1.71
CA ILE A 83 0.42 -10.03 -0.91
C ILE A 83 -0.78 -10.85 -0.44
N THR A 84 -1.06 -10.78 0.85
CA THR A 84 -2.09 -11.56 1.53
C THR A 84 -2.81 -10.72 2.57
N ASP A 85 -3.86 -11.26 3.19
CA ASP A 85 -4.59 -10.63 4.30
C ASP A 85 -5.05 -9.20 3.97
N ILE A 86 -5.67 -9.01 2.80
CA ILE A 86 -6.11 -7.69 2.32
C ILE A 86 -7.46 -7.30 2.97
N ASP A 87 -7.55 -6.04 3.41
CA ASP A 87 -8.73 -5.40 4.00
C ASP A 87 -8.79 -3.93 3.52
N TYR A 88 -9.96 -3.43 3.11
CA TYR A 88 -10.14 -2.08 2.55
C TYR A 88 -11.55 -1.51 2.75
#